data_AF-A0A7M6UW49-F1
#
_entry.id   AF-A0A7M6UW49-F1
#
_cell.length_a   1.000
_cell.length_b   1.000
_cell.length_c   1.000
_cell.angle_alpha   90.00
_cell.angle_beta   90.00
_cell.angle_gamma   90.00
#
_symmetry.space_group_name_H-M   'P 1'
#
loop_
_entity.id
_entity.type
_entity.pdbx_description
1 polymer ?
#
loop_
_entity_poly.entity_id
_entity_poly.type
_entity_poly.pdbx_seq_one_letter_code
_entity_poly.pdbx_strand_id
1 'polypeptide(L)'
;MVQIRNAKEGLRHTFWFAYPFSRMLGHWPLSVSSSAFSKILNSFIIFISYLLQMIVVIPSLLYVILKEKNPKKKIKLLMPHLNSIVQMIKYTILLRQMKLIDKLLDEIKKDWSIATEENRRIFSRTASVEHKLTSIIAITIYSGGFFYRMILPFSKNKIVSNNMTIRLLPCPGYFGSLDEQVSPNYEIIFILQVFGGFVIYTAVCSTKSICLMLCMHMCGLLRILTNKVMELTNDNDERVVQEKIVHIVEYQMKIKEFLKQIDQFVPTIYLFEVFIQVLIMCIIGYCIIMEWKESNGMGLITYVIVQMTCLIGSFSVCYVGQLLIDESENIRQAFIALKWYQLPVKKSRSLILLIIISNYPIKVTAGKIIDLSLVTFITIIKTAVSYMNMLQQIT
;
A
#
# COMPACT_ATOMS: atom_id res chain seq x y z
N MET A 1 12.77 24.49 -22.78
CA MET A 1 12.81 24.85 -21.33
C MET A 1 11.50 24.51 -20.60
N VAL A 2 10.33 24.85 -21.16
CA VAL A 2 8.99 24.52 -20.56
C VAL A 2 8.75 23.01 -20.41
N GLN A 3 9.06 22.20 -21.43
CA GLN A 3 8.87 20.74 -21.39
C GLN A 3 9.68 20.05 -20.27
N ILE A 4 10.92 20.49 -20.04
CA ILE A 4 11.77 19.95 -18.97
C ILE A 4 11.21 20.32 -17.59
N ARG A 5 10.63 21.52 -17.46
CA ARG A 5 9.98 21.99 -16.24
C ARG A 5 8.71 21.18 -15.94
N ASN A 6 7.84 20.98 -16.94
CA ASN A 6 6.61 20.19 -16.78
C ASN A 6 6.92 18.74 -16.38
N ALA A 7 7.95 18.11 -16.97
CA ALA A 7 8.37 16.77 -16.61
C ALA A 7 8.89 16.70 -15.16
N LYS A 8 9.66 17.70 -14.72
CA LYS A 8 10.18 17.77 -13.34
C LYS A 8 9.08 17.99 -12.30
N GLU A 9 8.09 18.84 -12.62
CA GLU A 9 6.92 19.07 -11.76
C GLU A 9 6.05 17.81 -11.67
N GLY A 10 5.79 17.13 -12.80
CA GLY A 10 5.05 15.86 -12.83
C GLY A 10 5.74 14.72 -12.07
N LEU A 11 7.07 14.61 -12.17
CA LEU A 11 7.86 13.65 -11.38
C LEU A 11 7.82 13.98 -9.88
N ARG A 12 7.92 15.25 -9.52
CA ARG A 12 7.82 15.68 -8.11
C ARG A 12 6.43 15.34 -7.54
N HIS A 13 5.37 15.52 -8.33
CA HIS A 13 4.02 15.15 -7.97
C HIS A 13 3.88 13.62 -7.82
N THR A 14 4.44 12.84 -8.74
CA THR A 14 4.41 11.36 -8.70
C THR A 14 5.12 10.79 -7.48
N PHE A 15 6.24 11.40 -7.07
CA PHE A 15 7.00 10.95 -5.91
C PHE A 15 6.60 11.62 -4.59
N TRP A 16 5.58 12.49 -4.59
CA TRP A 16 5.30 13.42 -3.49
C TRP A 16 5.10 12.73 -2.14
N PHE A 17 4.43 11.57 -2.12
CA PHE A 17 4.22 10.79 -0.89
C PHE A 17 5.20 9.66 -0.72
N ALA A 18 5.53 8.94 -1.80
CA ALA A 18 6.47 7.82 -1.73
C ALA A 18 7.83 8.25 -1.19
N TYR A 19 8.32 9.43 -1.62
CA TYR A 19 9.61 9.96 -1.20
C TYR A 19 9.73 10.26 0.30
N PRO A 20 8.91 11.15 0.91
CA PRO A 20 9.06 11.51 2.31
C PRO A 20 8.82 10.31 3.24
N PHE A 21 7.79 9.49 3.01
CA PHE A 21 7.52 8.32 3.86
C PHE A 21 8.67 7.32 3.82
N SER A 22 9.23 7.06 2.64
CA SER A 22 10.36 6.13 2.50
C SER A 22 11.65 6.69 3.09
N ARG A 23 11.87 8.00 2.95
CA ARG A 23 13.05 8.68 3.49
C ARG A 23 13.02 8.71 5.02
N MET A 24 11.85 8.91 5.62
CA MET A 24 11.68 8.87 7.08
C MET A 24 12.01 7.51 7.69
N LEU A 25 11.79 6.43 6.93
CA LEU A 25 12.10 5.07 7.35
C LEU A 25 13.49 4.61 6.87
N GLY A 26 14.16 5.39 6.04
CA GLY A 26 15.48 5.07 5.52
C GLY A 26 15.51 3.96 4.46
N HIS A 27 14.40 3.67 3.77
CA HIS A 27 14.39 2.71 2.65
C HIS A 27 14.26 3.37 1.28
N TRP A 28 14.27 4.71 1.22
CA TRP A 28 14.37 5.39 -0.07
C TRP A 28 15.75 5.14 -0.68
N PRO A 29 15.84 4.76 -1.96
CA PRO A 29 17.12 4.53 -2.61
C PRO A 29 18.06 5.73 -2.53
N LEU A 30 19.25 5.51 -1.98
CA LEU A 30 20.31 6.51 -1.94
C LEU A 30 21.06 6.49 -3.27
N SER A 31 21.41 7.67 -3.79
CA SER A 31 22.23 7.75 -4.99
C SER A 31 23.60 7.10 -4.76
N VAL A 32 24.19 6.55 -5.81
CA VAL A 32 25.55 5.96 -5.76
C VAL A 32 26.58 6.98 -5.25
N SER A 33 26.37 8.27 -5.54
CA SER A 33 27.19 9.42 -5.09
C SER A 33 26.93 9.88 -3.65
N SER A 34 26.04 9.22 -2.90
CA SER A 34 25.72 9.61 -1.52
C SER A 34 26.94 9.44 -0.61
N SER A 35 27.19 10.44 0.24
CA SER A 35 28.31 10.44 1.18
C SER A 35 28.25 9.26 2.16
N ALA A 36 29.41 8.86 2.68
CA ALA A 36 29.50 7.80 3.71
C ALA A 36 28.61 8.12 4.94
N PHE A 37 28.55 9.41 5.34
CA PHE A 37 27.67 9.89 6.39
C PHE A 37 26.19 9.61 6.10
N SER A 38 25.72 9.88 4.87
CA SER A 38 24.32 9.62 4.50
C SER A 38 23.97 8.13 4.56
N LYS A 39 24.92 7.24 4.22
CA LYS A 39 24.70 5.78 4.31
C LYS A 39 24.64 5.31 5.77
N ILE A 40 25.52 5.82 6.63
CA ILE A 40 25.53 5.52 8.07
C ILE A 40 24.23 6.02 8.73
N LEU A 41 23.83 7.26 8.44
CA LEU A 41 22.59 7.83 8.95
C LEU A 41 21.37 6.99 8.55
N ASN A 42 21.33 6.51 7.30
CA ASN A 42 20.25 5.68 6.81
C ASN A 42 20.18 4.32 7.53
N SER A 43 21.32 3.66 7.72
CA SER A 43 21.40 2.42 8.51
C SER A 43 20.96 2.64 9.97
N PHE A 44 21.30 3.79 10.54
CA PHE A 44 20.89 4.17 11.90
C PHE A 44 19.37 4.40 12.01
N ILE A 45 18.75 5.07 11.03
CA ILE A 45 17.29 5.25 10.95
C ILE A 45 16.57 3.89 10.87
N ILE A 46 17.08 2.98 10.03
CA ILE A 46 16.53 1.61 9.91
C ILE A 46 16.63 0.90 11.28
N PHE A 47 17.80 0.94 11.92
CA PHE A 47 18.02 0.33 13.23
C PHE A 47 17.07 0.88 14.29
N ILE A 48 16.93 2.20 14.39
CA ILE A 48 15.98 2.85 15.32
C ILE A 48 14.55 2.43 15.04
N SER A 49 14.15 2.35 13.77
CA SER A 49 12.79 1.96 13.38
C SER A 49 12.45 0.54 13.86
N TYR A 50 13.38 -0.41 13.69
CA TYR A 50 13.22 -1.76 14.24
C TYR A 50 13.24 -1.77 15.77
N LEU A 51 14.17 -1.03 16.40
CA LEU A 51 14.30 -0.99 17.86
C LEU A 51 13.02 -0.46 18.53
N LEU A 52 12.50 0.68 18.05
CA LEU A 52 11.24 1.26 18.54
C LEU A 52 10.10 0.26 18.40
N GLN A 53 10.04 -0.46 17.28
CA GLN A 53 8.99 -1.44 17.06
C GLN A 53 9.08 -2.63 18.01
N MET A 54 10.28 -3.13 18.27
CA MET A 54 10.52 -4.24 19.18
C MET A 54 10.16 -3.86 20.63
N ILE A 55 10.48 -2.63 21.05
CA ILE A 55 10.10 -2.07 22.35
C ILE A 55 8.58 -2.03 22.53
N VAL A 56 7.80 -1.81 21.45
CA VAL A 56 6.33 -1.81 21.53
C VAL A 56 5.75 -3.23 21.47
N VAL A 57 6.23 -4.07 20.56
CA VAL A 57 5.62 -5.38 20.30
C VAL A 57 5.96 -6.41 21.37
N ILE A 58 7.22 -6.52 21.82
CA ILE A 58 7.64 -7.58 22.74
C ILE A 58 6.91 -7.48 24.09
N PRO A 59 6.93 -6.33 24.81
CA PRO A 59 6.29 -6.23 26.12
C PRO A 59 4.78 -6.47 26.02
N SER A 60 4.17 -5.99 24.93
CA SER A 60 2.72 -6.14 24.74
C SER A 60 2.31 -7.58 24.42
N LEU A 61 3.09 -8.32 23.62
CA LEU A 61 2.85 -9.75 23.42
C LEU A 61 3.04 -10.54 24.71
N LEU A 62 4.07 -10.23 25.50
CA LEU A 62 4.28 -10.85 26.81
C LEU A 62 3.10 -10.60 27.75
N TYR A 63 2.53 -9.38 27.75
CA TYR A 63 1.33 -9.07 28.51
C TYR A 63 0.14 -9.95 28.10
N VAL A 64 -0.13 -10.05 26.80
CA VAL A 64 -1.22 -10.85 26.24
C VAL A 64 -1.07 -12.33 26.56
N ILE A 65 0.16 -12.85 26.56
CA ILE A 65 0.44 -14.28 26.81
C ILE A 65 0.40 -14.60 28.31
N LEU A 66 1.03 -13.77 29.15
CA LEU A 66 1.31 -14.08 30.56
C LEU A 66 0.28 -13.51 31.55
N LYS A 67 -0.27 -12.32 31.27
CA LYS A 67 -1.17 -11.62 32.22
C LYS A 67 -2.64 -11.72 31.85
N GLU A 68 -3.00 -11.62 30.56
CA GLU A 68 -4.40 -11.61 30.14
C GLU A 68 -5.00 -13.02 30.10
N LYS A 69 -5.93 -13.31 31.02
CA LYS A 69 -6.63 -14.60 31.10
C LYS A 69 -7.95 -14.61 30.33
N ASN A 70 -8.56 -13.44 30.07
CA ASN A 70 -9.84 -13.39 29.38
C ASN A 70 -9.64 -13.57 27.87
N PRO A 71 -10.21 -14.63 27.24
CA PRO A 71 -9.97 -14.93 25.83
C PRO A 71 -10.48 -13.81 24.90
N LYS A 72 -11.58 -13.15 25.25
CA LYS A 72 -12.14 -12.04 24.44
C LYS A 72 -11.20 -10.84 24.43
N LYS A 73 -10.67 -10.46 25.60
CA LYS A 73 -9.69 -9.37 25.72
C LYS A 73 -8.35 -9.76 25.07
N LYS A 74 -7.94 -11.01 25.20
CA LYS A 74 -6.72 -11.55 24.59
C LYS A 74 -6.73 -11.40 23.06
N ILE A 75 -7.84 -11.77 22.40
CA ILE A 75 -7.98 -11.60 20.93
C ILE A 75 -7.95 -10.12 20.54
N LYS A 76 -8.66 -9.25 21.26
CA LYS A 76 -8.69 -7.80 21.02
C LYS A 76 -7.30 -7.17 21.13
N LEU A 77 -6.51 -7.58 22.12
CA LEU A 77 -5.16 -7.07 22.36
C LEU A 77 -4.13 -7.68 21.40
N LEU A 78 -4.27 -8.93 20.98
CA LEU A 78 -3.34 -9.60 20.09
C LEU A 78 -3.33 -8.99 18.67
N MET A 79 -4.49 -8.58 18.16
CA MET A 79 -4.66 -8.20 16.76
C MET A 79 -3.80 -6.99 16.32
N PRO A 80 -3.71 -5.88 17.08
CA PRO A 80 -2.80 -4.78 16.75
C PRO A 80 -1.32 -5.20 16.67
N HIS A 81 -0.90 -6.20 17.45
CA HIS A 81 0.47 -6.73 17.41
C HIS A 81 0.71 -7.62 16.20
N LEU A 82 -0.25 -8.47 15.83
CA LEU A 82 -0.19 -9.23 14.58
C LEU A 82 -0.09 -8.29 13.38
N ASN A 83 -0.92 -7.23 13.34
CA ASN A 83 -0.81 -6.20 12.31
C ASN A 83 0.59 -5.58 12.28
N SER A 84 1.10 -5.18 13.45
CA SER A 84 2.42 -4.59 13.59
C SER A 84 3.52 -5.48 13.01
N ILE A 85 3.50 -6.78 13.31
CA ILE A 85 4.45 -7.77 12.78
C ILE A 85 4.34 -7.85 11.25
N VAL A 86 3.12 -7.91 10.72
CA VAL A 86 2.89 -7.96 9.25
C VAL A 86 3.41 -6.70 8.56
N GLN A 87 3.21 -5.51 9.13
CA GLN A 87 3.76 -4.28 8.57
C GLN A 87 5.28 -4.27 8.57
N MET A 88 5.92 -4.84 9.61
CA MET A 88 7.37 -5.01 9.63
C MET A 88 7.86 -6.00 8.57
N ILE A 89 7.16 -7.11 8.35
CA ILE A 89 7.49 -8.05 7.27
C ILE A 89 7.46 -7.33 5.91
N LYS A 90 6.41 -6.55 5.65
CA LYS A 90 6.27 -5.77 4.40
C LYS A 90 7.39 -4.73 4.27
N TYR A 91 7.73 -4.04 5.35
CA TYR A 91 8.85 -3.11 5.40
C TYR A 91 10.19 -3.81 5.09
N THR A 92 10.45 -4.99 5.66
CA THR A 92 11.63 -5.80 5.35
C THR A 92 11.69 -6.21 3.88
N ILE A 93 10.54 -6.55 3.27
CA ILE A 93 10.46 -6.88 1.84
C ILE A 93 10.89 -5.68 1.00
N LEU A 94 10.41 -4.47 1.31
CA LEU A 94 10.80 -3.25 0.58
C LEU A 94 12.29 -2.93 0.73
N LEU A 95 12.84 -3.05 1.96
CA LEU A 95 14.27 -2.87 2.21
C LEU A 95 15.13 -3.83 1.37
N ARG A 96 14.74 -5.11 1.29
CA ARG A 96 15.45 -6.11 0.49
C ARG A 96 15.36 -5.82 -1.00
N GLN A 97 14.24 -5.24 -1.45
CA GLN A 97 13.99 -4.90 -2.85
C GLN A 97 14.42 -3.47 -3.22
N MET A 98 15.13 -2.76 -2.34
CA MET A 98 15.49 -1.35 -2.55
C MET A 98 16.23 -1.10 -3.87
N LYS A 99 17.14 -2.01 -4.28
CA LYS A 99 17.86 -1.90 -5.56
C LYS A 99 16.93 -2.02 -6.78
N LEU A 100 15.93 -2.90 -6.69
CA LEU A 100 14.94 -3.07 -7.74
C LEU A 100 14.00 -1.86 -7.81
N ILE A 101 13.59 -1.35 -6.64
CA ILE A 101 12.79 -0.13 -6.55
C ILE A 101 13.55 1.06 -7.15
N ASP A 102 14.85 1.19 -6.90
CA ASP A 102 15.68 2.24 -7.52
C ASP A 102 15.65 2.16 -9.05
N LYS A 103 15.84 0.96 -9.61
CA LYS A 103 15.74 0.73 -11.05
C LYS A 103 14.36 1.12 -11.60
N LEU A 104 13.28 0.73 -10.92
CA LEU A 104 11.91 1.09 -11.31
C LEU A 104 11.68 2.62 -11.26
N LEU A 105 12.20 3.30 -10.25
CA LEU A 105 12.12 4.76 -10.14
C LEU A 105 12.87 5.46 -11.28
N ASP A 106 14.02 4.93 -11.68
CA ASP A 106 14.79 5.46 -12.82
C ASP A 106 14.08 5.20 -14.15
N GLU A 107 13.43 4.05 -14.32
CA GLU A 107 12.56 3.77 -15.46
C GLU A 107 11.39 4.78 -15.52
N ILE A 108 10.72 5.07 -14.39
CA ILE A 108 9.67 6.11 -14.32
C ILE A 108 10.23 7.48 -14.70
N LYS A 109 11.38 7.89 -14.16
CA LYS A 109 12.02 9.19 -14.51
C LYS A 109 12.31 9.29 -15.99
N LYS A 110 12.85 8.22 -16.60
CA LYS A 110 13.14 8.14 -18.02
C LYS A 110 11.88 8.24 -18.87
N ASP A 111 10.79 7.63 -18.42
CA ASP A 111 9.52 7.66 -19.13
C ASP A 111 8.91 9.06 -19.18
N TRP A 112 8.96 9.79 -18.08
CA TRP A 112 8.50 11.16 -18.01
C TRP A 112 9.33 12.13 -18.85
N SER A 113 10.65 11.91 -18.93
CA SER A 113 11.55 12.79 -19.70
C SER A 113 11.35 12.63 -21.21
N ILE A 114 11.22 11.39 -21.69
CA ILE A 114 11.07 11.06 -23.11
C ILE A 114 9.62 11.25 -23.61
N ALA A 115 8.63 11.23 -22.72
CA ALA A 115 7.23 11.33 -23.10
C ALA A 115 6.87 12.62 -23.86
N THR A 116 6.01 12.47 -24.87
CA THR A 116 5.33 13.58 -25.55
C THR A 116 4.37 14.29 -24.59
N GLU A 117 3.92 15.50 -24.94
CA GLU A 117 3.02 16.26 -24.06
C GLU A 117 1.70 15.53 -23.78
N GLU A 118 1.16 14.81 -24.77
CA GLU A 118 -0.02 13.97 -24.60
C GLU A 118 0.23 12.81 -23.62
N ASN A 119 1.35 12.09 -23.79
CA ASN A 119 1.71 10.99 -22.90
C ASN A 119 1.99 11.49 -21.47
N ARG A 120 2.57 12.69 -21.32
CA ARG A 120 2.74 13.32 -20.00
C ARG A 120 1.41 13.67 -19.34
N ARG A 121 0.38 14.07 -20.10
CA ARG A 121 -0.97 14.28 -19.55
C ARG A 121 -1.57 12.97 -19.04
N ILE A 122 -1.33 11.85 -19.72
CA ILE A 122 -1.75 10.52 -19.26
C ILE A 122 -1.07 10.19 -17.92
N PHE A 123 0.26 10.31 -17.85
CA PHE A 123 0.99 10.07 -16.60
C PHE A 123 0.58 11.02 -15.47
N SER A 124 0.31 12.29 -15.77
CA SER A 124 -0.19 13.26 -14.79
C SER A 124 -1.57 12.87 -14.25
N ARG A 125 -2.46 12.37 -15.11
CA ARG A 125 -3.79 11.91 -14.71
C ARG A 125 -3.71 10.68 -13.80
N THR A 126 -2.87 9.71 -14.14
CA THR A 126 -2.68 8.51 -13.30
C THR A 126 -1.99 8.85 -11.97
N ALA A 127 -0.99 9.72 -11.98
CA ALA A 127 -0.36 10.24 -10.76
C ALA A 127 -1.34 11.05 -9.89
N SER A 128 -2.30 11.78 -10.47
CA SER A 128 -3.33 12.48 -9.70
C SER A 128 -4.26 11.53 -8.94
N VAL A 129 -4.62 10.39 -9.55
CA VAL A 129 -5.41 9.35 -8.88
C VAL A 129 -4.61 8.74 -7.73
N GLU A 130 -3.34 8.37 -7.96
CA GLU A 130 -2.43 7.89 -6.90
C GLU A 130 -2.36 8.89 -5.75
N HIS A 131 -2.08 10.16 -6.05
CA HIS A 131 -1.91 11.20 -5.04
C HIS A 131 -3.16 11.40 -4.19
N LYS A 132 -4.35 11.40 -4.81
CA LYS A 132 -5.63 11.50 -4.08
C LYS A 132 -5.84 10.30 -3.15
N LEU A 133 -5.63 9.08 -3.64
CA LEU A 133 -5.80 7.87 -2.84
C LEU A 133 -4.79 7.85 -1.66
N THR A 134 -3.52 8.11 -1.94
CA THR A 134 -2.47 8.16 -0.91
C THR A 134 -2.74 9.26 0.12
N SER A 135 -3.23 10.43 -0.28
CA SER A 135 -3.61 11.51 0.64
C SER A 135 -4.72 11.07 1.61
N ILE A 136 -5.80 10.48 1.09
CA ILE A 136 -6.93 10.02 1.90
C ILE A 136 -6.47 8.92 2.86
N ILE A 137 -5.65 7.97 2.38
CA ILE A 137 -5.08 6.90 3.20
C ILE A 137 -4.22 7.48 4.33
N ALA A 138 -3.31 8.41 4.03
CA ALA A 138 -2.45 9.01 5.04
C ALA A 138 -3.27 9.74 6.11
N ILE A 139 -4.21 10.59 5.71
CA ILE A 139 -5.07 11.34 6.63
C ILE A 139 -5.84 10.39 7.55
N THR A 140 -6.44 9.34 6.99
CA THR A 140 -7.25 8.37 7.76
C THR A 140 -6.41 7.47 8.67
N ILE A 141 -5.19 7.08 8.26
CA ILE A 141 -4.28 6.30 9.10
C ILE A 141 -3.76 7.14 10.27
N TYR A 142 -3.25 8.35 10.01
CA TYR A 142 -2.70 9.18 11.08
C TYR A 142 -3.80 9.66 12.04
N SER A 143 -4.99 10.03 11.53
CA SER A 143 -6.12 10.40 12.40
C SER A 143 -6.61 9.20 13.22
N GLY A 144 -6.94 8.06 12.61
CA GLY A 144 -7.36 6.87 13.34
C GLY A 144 -6.32 6.38 14.34
N GLY A 145 -5.04 6.46 13.96
CA GLY A 145 -3.92 6.14 14.83
C GLY A 145 -3.76 7.08 16.02
N PHE A 146 -4.03 8.38 15.82
CA PHE A 146 -4.07 9.38 16.89
C PHE A 146 -5.23 9.13 17.86
N PHE A 147 -6.44 8.90 17.36
CA PHE A 147 -7.59 8.56 18.20
C PHE A 147 -7.33 7.29 19.03
N TYR A 148 -6.80 6.24 18.39
CA TYR A 148 -6.53 4.96 19.06
C TYR A 148 -5.42 5.06 20.13
N ARG A 149 -4.30 5.74 19.85
CA ARG A 149 -3.14 5.76 20.76
C ARG A 149 -3.16 6.91 21.77
N MET A 150 -3.72 8.07 21.41
CA MET A 150 -3.72 9.25 22.28
C MET A 150 -5.05 9.40 23.00
N ILE A 151 -6.17 9.43 22.28
CA ILE A 151 -7.46 9.80 22.88
C ILE A 151 -8.05 8.64 23.70
N LEU A 152 -8.03 7.42 23.15
CA LEU A 152 -8.68 6.27 23.78
C LEU A 152 -8.17 5.96 25.21
N PRO A 153 -6.85 5.94 25.49
CA PRO A 153 -6.35 5.64 26.84
C PRO A 153 -6.75 6.68 27.89
N PHE A 154 -6.85 7.96 27.52
CA PHE A 154 -7.29 9.02 28.43
C PHE A 154 -8.81 9.10 28.60
N SER A 155 -9.56 8.57 27.63
CA SER A 155 -11.03 8.59 27.67
C SER A 155 -11.66 7.49 28.52
N LYS A 156 -10.96 6.36 28.70
CA LYS A 156 -11.45 5.28 29.56
C LYS A 156 -11.25 5.67 31.02
N ASN A 157 -12.31 5.57 31.81
CA ASN A 157 -12.28 5.89 33.23
C ASN A 157 -11.13 5.15 33.92
N LYS A 158 -10.41 5.83 34.82
CA LYS A 158 -9.33 5.24 35.62
C LYS A 158 -9.90 4.05 36.38
N ILE A 159 -9.40 2.85 36.09
CA ILE A 159 -9.78 1.65 36.84
C ILE A 159 -9.11 1.77 38.20
N VAL A 160 -9.92 1.94 39.26
CA VAL A 160 -9.43 1.87 40.63
C VAL A 160 -9.42 0.40 41.02
N SER A 161 -8.22 -0.17 41.17
CA SER A 161 -8.04 -1.52 41.67
C SER A 161 -7.13 -1.45 42.90
N ASN A 162 -7.61 -1.95 44.05
CA ASN A 162 -6.89 -1.90 45.34
C ASN A 162 -6.34 -0.51 45.70
N ASN A 163 -7.19 0.52 45.74
CA ASN A 163 -6.85 1.91 46.10
C ASN A 163 -5.80 2.62 45.22
N MET A 164 -5.35 2.01 44.12
CA MET A 164 -4.50 2.67 43.12
C MET A 164 -5.27 2.92 41.82
N THR A 165 -5.18 4.15 41.30
CA THR A 165 -5.67 4.50 39.96
C THR A 165 -4.70 4.00 38.89
N ILE A 166 -5.13 3.02 38.10
CA ILE A 166 -4.33 2.50 36.99
C ILE A 166 -4.39 3.50 35.82
N ARG A 167 -3.21 3.93 35.35
CA ARG A 167 -3.00 4.72 34.14
C ARG A 167 -2.92 3.78 32.93
N LEU A 168 -3.71 4.08 31.89
CA LEU A 168 -3.82 3.25 30.70
C LEU A 168 -2.76 3.62 29.66
N LEU A 169 -1.98 2.63 29.22
CA LEU A 169 -1.07 2.76 28.09
C LEU A 169 -1.80 2.53 26.75
N PRO A 170 -1.33 3.12 25.64
CA PRO A 170 -1.83 2.86 24.29
C PRO A 170 -1.86 1.37 23.94
N CYS A 171 -0.82 0.65 24.35
CA CYS A 171 -0.75 -0.80 24.34
C CYS A 171 -0.36 -1.29 25.74
N PRO A 172 -1.19 -2.12 26.41
CA PRO A 172 -0.79 -2.78 27.64
C PRO A 172 0.46 -3.65 27.41
N GLY A 173 1.47 -3.48 28.26
CA GLY A 173 2.75 -4.19 28.15
C GLY A 173 3.20 -4.78 29.48
N TYR A 174 3.98 -5.85 29.43
CA TYR A 174 4.64 -6.44 30.58
C TYR A 174 6.13 -6.10 30.53
N PHE A 175 6.57 -5.24 31.44
CA PHE A 175 7.94 -4.71 31.48
C PHE A 175 8.81 -5.37 32.57
N GLY A 176 8.38 -6.52 33.10
CA GLY A 176 9.12 -7.29 34.09
C GLY A 176 9.30 -6.53 35.40
N SER A 177 10.51 -6.06 35.66
CA SER A 177 10.91 -5.33 36.87
C SER A 177 10.68 -3.81 36.81
N LEU A 178 10.35 -3.28 35.64
CA LEU A 178 10.02 -1.86 35.48
C LEU A 178 8.55 -1.64 35.80
N ASP A 179 8.27 -0.86 36.85
CA ASP A 179 6.89 -0.45 37.16
C ASP A 179 6.41 0.61 36.16
N GLU A 180 5.47 0.22 35.31
CA GLU A 180 4.88 1.08 34.28
C GLU A 180 3.94 2.17 34.81
N GLN A 181 3.56 2.15 36.09
CA GLN A 181 2.61 3.09 36.69
C GLN A 181 3.29 4.27 37.40
N VAL A 182 4.58 4.13 37.73
CA VAL A 182 5.38 5.13 38.45
C VAL A 182 5.97 6.16 37.48
N SER A 183 5.92 7.43 37.85
CA SER A 183 6.61 8.51 37.11
C SER A 183 8.12 8.47 37.41
N PRO A 184 9.01 8.58 36.40
CA PRO A 184 8.75 8.98 35.00
C PRO A 184 8.57 7.80 34.02
N ASN A 185 8.55 6.56 34.48
CA ASN A 185 8.53 5.36 33.61
C ASN A 185 7.28 5.33 32.72
N TYR A 186 6.11 5.66 33.29
CA TYR A 186 4.85 5.73 32.55
C TYR A 186 4.96 6.67 31.35
N GLU A 187 5.42 7.90 31.58
CA GLU A 187 5.54 8.95 30.57
C GLU A 187 6.53 8.55 29.46
N ILE A 188 7.66 7.95 29.83
CA ILE A 188 8.67 7.45 28.88
C ILE A 188 8.08 6.33 28.01
N ILE A 189 7.45 5.32 28.60
CA ILE A 189 6.86 4.19 27.87
C ILE A 189 5.74 4.69 26.95
N PHE A 190 4.89 5.59 27.43
CA PHE A 190 3.81 6.19 26.65
C PHE A 190 4.35 6.88 25.39
N ILE A 191 5.37 7.74 25.56
CA ILE A 191 6.01 8.45 24.44
C ILE A 191 6.64 7.47 23.45
N LEU A 192 7.35 6.45 23.93
CA LEU A 192 7.94 5.41 23.08
C LEU A 192 6.87 4.64 22.29
N GLN A 193 5.72 4.32 22.89
CA GLN A 193 4.62 3.65 22.20
C GLN A 193 3.92 4.53 21.15
N VAL A 194 3.87 5.84 21.37
CA VAL A 194 3.37 6.80 20.38
C VAL A 194 4.34 6.89 19.20
N PHE A 195 5.64 7.00 19.45
CA PHE A 195 6.66 6.98 18.39
C PHE A 195 6.70 5.68 17.62
N GLY A 196 6.63 4.52 18.30
CA GLY A 196 6.53 3.22 17.62
C GLY A 196 5.26 3.13 16.75
N GLY A 197 4.13 3.66 17.24
CA GLY A 197 2.92 3.80 16.43
C GLY A 197 3.12 4.63 15.17
N PHE A 198 3.77 5.79 15.30
CA PHE A 198 4.10 6.65 14.18
C PHE A 198 4.99 5.98 13.13
N VAL A 199 5.98 5.19 13.57
CA VAL A 199 6.83 4.38 12.67
C VAL A 199 5.98 3.40 11.86
N ILE A 200 5.07 2.67 12.51
CA ILE A 200 4.16 1.73 11.83
C ILE A 200 3.29 2.47 10.80
N TYR A 201 2.66 3.58 11.18
CA TYR A 201 1.79 4.35 10.30
C TYR A 201 2.54 4.83 9.06
N THR A 202 3.76 5.32 9.27
CA THR A 202 4.66 5.72 8.19
C THR A 202 5.02 4.52 7.30
N ALA A 203 5.25 3.34 7.87
CA ALA A 203 5.57 2.12 7.11
C ALA A 203 4.39 1.65 6.25
N VAL A 204 3.17 1.73 6.77
CA VAL A 204 1.94 1.44 6.00
C VAL A 204 1.79 2.42 4.84
N CYS A 205 1.88 3.73 5.13
CA CYS A 205 1.77 4.78 4.11
C CYS A 205 2.85 4.65 3.03
N SER A 206 4.10 4.38 3.42
CA SER A 206 5.21 4.18 2.49
C SER A 206 4.97 3.00 1.56
N THR A 207 4.60 1.85 2.14
CA THR A 207 4.35 0.63 1.37
C THR A 207 3.21 0.81 0.38
N LYS A 208 2.10 1.41 0.83
CA LYS A 208 0.94 1.67 -0.03
C LYS A 208 1.27 2.68 -1.13
N SER A 209 1.94 3.78 -0.81
CA SER A 209 2.29 4.80 -1.81
C SER A 209 3.21 4.24 -2.90
N ILE A 210 4.26 3.47 -2.54
CA ILE A 210 5.14 2.84 -3.54
C ILE A 210 4.33 1.89 -4.44
N CYS A 211 3.51 1.01 -3.87
CA CYS A 211 2.77 0.04 -4.67
C CYS A 211 1.72 0.71 -5.57
N LEU A 212 0.98 1.70 -5.06
CA LEU A 212 -0.01 2.45 -5.83
C LEU A 212 0.66 3.23 -6.97
N MET A 213 1.79 3.88 -6.72
CA MET A 213 2.57 4.59 -7.74
C MET A 213 3.02 3.66 -8.86
N LEU A 214 3.57 2.48 -8.53
CA LEU A 214 4.00 1.50 -9.52
C LEU A 214 2.83 0.97 -10.36
N CYS A 215 1.70 0.64 -9.72
CA CYS A 215 0.50 0.18 -10.43
C CYS A 215 -0.14 1.28 -11.30
N MET A 216 -0.17 2.53 -10.83
CA MET A 216 -0.72 3.65 -11.61
C MET A 216 0.20 4.07 -12.76
N HIS A 217 1.52 3.96 -12.60
CA HIS A 217 2.46 4.10 -13.73
C HIS A 217 2.20 3.03 -14.77
N MET A 218 1.99 1.77 -14.36
CA MET A 218 1.59 0.69 -15.26
C MET A 218 0.30 0.99 -16.01
N CYS A 219 -0.74 1.48 -15.32
CA CYS A 219 -1.98 1.89 -15.99
C CYS A 219 -1.70 2.97 -17.06
N GLY A 220 -0.81 3.92 -16.78
CA GLY A 220 -0.39 4.93 -17.75
C GLY A 220 0.33 4.34 -18.96
N LEU A 221 1.24 3.38 -18.74
CA LEU A 221 1.91 2.66 -19.83
C LEU A 221 0.90 1.89 -20.68
N LEU A 222 -0.02 1.14 -20.06
CA LEU A 222 -1.06 0.41 -20.78
C LEU A 222 -1.93 1.34 -21.62
N ARG A 223 -2.34 2.48 -21.07
CA ARG A 223 -3.13 3.50 -21.78
C ARG A 223 -2.41 4.05 -23.01
N ILE A 224 -1.11 4.34 -22.89
CA ILE A 224 -0.30 4.81 -24.02
C ILE A 224 -0.19 3.73 -25.10
N LEU A 225 -0.05 2.45 -24.71
CA LEU A 225 -0.05 1.34 -25.67
C LEU A 225 -1.38 1.27 -26.42
N THR A 226 -2.53 1.38 -25.72
CA THR A 226 -3.86 1.42 -26.36
C THR A 226 -3.95 2.52 -27.41
N ASN A 227 -3.51 3.75 -27.08
CA ASN A 227 -3.52 4.87 -28.02
C ASN A 227 -2.67 4.57 -29.27
N LYS A 228 -1.45 4.04 -29.09
CA LYS A 228 -0.56 3.66 -30.20
C LYS A 228 -1.18 2.61 -31.12
N VAL A 229 -1.89 1.64 -30.56
CA VAL A 229 -2.59 0.60 -31.34
C VAL A 229 -3.74 1.21 -32.15
N MET A 230 -4.52 2.11 -31.55
CA MET A 230 -5.63 2.78 -32.25
C MET A 230 -5.15 3.70 -33.39
N GLU A 231 -3.97 4.31 -33.25
CA GLU A 231 -3.36 5.14 -34.30
C GLU A 231 -2.84 4.34 -35.51
N LEU A 232 -2.77 3.01 -35.43
CA LEU A 232 -2.21 2.18 -36.49
C LEU A 232 -3.09 2.15 -37.76
N THR A 233 -4.42 2.29 -37.60
CA THR A 233 -5.37 2.22 -38.74
C THR A 233 -5.54 3.54 -39.51
N ASN A 234 -4.90 4.62 -39.07
CA ASN A 234 -5.10 5.95 -39.65
C ASN A 234 -4.12 6.27 -40.80
N ASP A 235 -3.12 5.41 -41.03
CA ASP A 235 -2.10 5.62 -42.05
C ASP A 235 -2.14 4.54 -43.14
N ASN A 236 -2.00 5.00 -44.39
CA ASN A 236 -1.97 4.14 -45.57
C ASN A 236 -0.53 3.86 -46.07
N ASP A 237 0.48 4.53 -45.53
CA ASP A 237 1.88 4.33 -45.93
C ASP A 237 2.47 3.09 -45.23
N GLU A 238 2.84 2.07 -46.01
CA GLU A 238 3.40 0.82 -45.50
C GLU A 238 4.68 1.00 -44.66
N ARG A 239 5.50 2.01 -44.96
CA ARG A 239 6.75 2.27 -44.21
C ARG A 239 6.42 2.81 -42.82
N VAL A 240 5.52 3.79 -42.75
CA VAL A 240 5.05 4.39 -41.49
C VAL A 240 4.35 3.33 -40.63
N VAL A 241 3.50 2.49 -41.24
CA VAL A 241 2.84 1.37 -40.55
C VAL A 241 3.88 0.40 -39.97
N GLN A 242 4.93 0.05 -40.71
CA GLN A 242 5.98 -0.84 -40.22
C GLN A 242 6.71 -0.23 -39.02
N GLU A 243 7.09 1.05 -39.09
CA GLU A 243 7.75 1.75 -37.99
C GLU A 243 6.87 1.79 -36.73
N LYS A 244 5.57 2.08 -36.90
CA LYS A 244 4.60 2.04 -35.79
C LYS A 244 4.47 0.65 -35.16
N ILE A 245 4.44 -0.42 -35.96
CA ILE A 245 4.41 -1.79 -35.44
C ILE A 245 5.68 -2.09 -34.63
N VAL A 246 6.86 -1.73 -35.13
CA VAL A 246 8.12 -1.91 -34.40
C VAL A 246 8.06 -1.18 -33.05
N HIS A 247 7.62 0.07 -33.03
CA HIS A 247 7.46 0.83 -31.80
C HIS A 247 6.42 0.23 -30.84
N ILE A 248 5.31 -0.32 -31.33
CA ILE A 248 4.32 -1.03 -30.50
C ILE A 248 4.96 -2.27 -29.86
N VAL A 249 5.70 -3.07 -30.63
CA VAL A 249 6.40 -4.27 -30.12
C VAL A 249 7.41 -3.89 -29.04
N GLU A 250 8.26 -2.89 -29.30
CA GLU A 250 9.24 -2.38 -28.33
C GLU A 250 8.57 -1.89 -27.05
N TYR A 251 7.47 -1.14 -27.18
CA TYR A 251 6.73 -0.61 -26.05
C TYR A 251 6.05 -1.71 -25.23
N GLN A 252 5.52 -2.74 -25.88
CA GLN A 252 4.92 -3.90 -25.20
C GLN A 252 5.98 -4.76 -24.49
N MET A 253 7.17 -4.94 -25.08
CA MET A 253 8.31 -5.60 -24.41
C MET A 253 8.72 -4.84 -23.14
N LYS A 254 8.78 -3.51 -23.23
CA LYS A 254 9.07 -2.66 -22.08
C LYS A 254 8.03 -2.82 -20.95
N ILE A 255 6.74 -2.81 -21.29
CA ILE A 255 5.65 -3.04 -20.32
C ILE A 255 5.81 -4.40 -19.63
N LYS A 256 6.13 -5.46 -20.39
CA LYS A 256 6.37 -6.79 -19.82
C LYS A 256 7.56 -6.82 -18.87
N GLU A 257 8.65 -6.14 -19.21
CA GLU A 257 9.82 -6.07 -18.35
C GLU A 257 9.51 -5.30 -17.05
N PHE A 258 8.77 -4.20 -17.13
CA PHE A 258 8.33 -3.46 -15.94
C PHE A 258 7.40 -4.31 -15.06
N LEU A 259 6.45 -5.03 -15.66
CA LEU A 259 5.56 -5.96 -14.95
C LEU A 259 6.34 -7.06 -14.24
N LYS A 260 7.31 -7.67 -14.93
CA LYS A 260 8.19 -8.71 -14.38
C LYS A 260 8.97 -8.22 -13.16
N GLN A 261 9.37 -6.95 -13.13
CA GLN A 261 10.03 -6.33 -11.99
C GLN A 261 9.04 -6.13 -10.82
N ILE A 262 7.82 -5.63 -11.09
CA ILE A 262 6.76 -5.50 -10.08
C ILE A 262 6.38 -6.86 -9.45
N ASP A 263 6.29 -7.91 -10.27
CA ASP A 263 5.87 -9.25 -9.88
C ASP A 263 6.83 -9.93 -8.87
N GLN A 264 8.02 -9.37 -8.65
CA GLN A 264 8.98 -9.93 -7.69
C GLN A 264 8.58 -9.68 -6.23
N PHE A 265 7.76 -8.67 -5.94
CA PHE A 265 7.47 -8.29 -4.56
C PHE A 265 6.05 -7.78 -4.32
N VAL A 266 5.43 -7.10 -5.29
CA VAL A 266 4.09 -6.53 -5.14
C VAL A 266 3.04 -7.63 -4.83
N PRO A 267 3.06 -8.81 -5.47
CA PRO A 267 2.10 -9.86 -5.13
C PRO A 267 2.21 -10.36 -3.69
N THR A 268 3.44 -10.53 -3.18
CA THR A 268 3.69 -10.96 -1.80
C THR A 268 3.23 -9.89 -0.80
N ILE A 269 3.49 -8.62 -1.09
CA ILE A 269 3.03 -7.49 -0.26
C ILE A 269 1.51 -7.47 -0.17
N TYR A 270 0.81 -7.64 -1.30
CA TYR A 270 -0.65 -7.65 -1.32
C TYR A 270 -1.28 -8.90 -0.71
N LEU A 271 -0.59 -10.05 -0.73
CA LEU A 271 -1.04 -11.23 0.00
C LEU A 271 -1.14 -10.95 1.51
N PHE A 272 -0.05 -10.43 2.09
CA PHE A 272 -0.02 -10.05 3.50
C PHE A 272 -1.06 -8.97 3.81
N GLU A 273 -1.23 -7.99 2.93
CA GLU A 273 -2.24 -6.94 3.07
C GLU A 273 -3.66 -7.51 3.12
N VAL A 274 -4.07 -8.33 2.14
CA VAL A 274 -5.43 -8.87 2.08
C VAL A 274 -5.72 -9.76 3.29
N PHE A 275 -4.78 -10.64 3.66
CA PHE A 275 -4.95 -11.54 4.79
C PHE A 275 -5.12 -10.80 6.11
N ILE A 276 -4.21 -9.87 6.43
CA ILE A 276 -4.27 -9.14 7.70
C ILE A 276 -5.49 -8.21 7.76
N GLN A 277 -5.89 -7.64 6.62
CA GLN A 277 -7.00 -6.72 6.52
C GLN A 277 -8.34 -7.38 6.87
N VAL A 278 -8.60 -8.60 6.38
CA VAL A 278 -9.80 -9.37 6.73
C VAL A 278 -9.88 -9.61 8.24
N LEU A 279 -8.76 -10.01 8.85
CA LEU A 279 -8.67 -10.29 10.29
C LEU A 279 -8.90 -9.02 11.12
N ILE A 280 -8.26 -7.90 10.76
CA ILE A 280 -8.40 -6.62 11.45
C ILE A 280 -9.84 -6.12 11.37
N MET A 281 -10.45 -6.13 10.19
CA MET A 281 -11.84 -5.66 10.02
C MET A 281 -12.83 -6.48 10.83
N CYS A 282 -12.62 -7.80 10.91
CA CYS A 282 -13.42 -8.68 11.77
C CYS A 282 -13.31 -8.27 13.26
N ILE A 283 -12.10 -8.11 13.78
CA ILE A 283 -11.89 -7.79 15.20
C ILE A 283 -12.34 -6.38 15.55
N ILE A 284 -12.12 -5.40 14.67
CA ILE A 284 -12.59 -4.03 14.89
C ILE A 284 -14.12 -3.99 14.85
N GLY A 285 -14.75 -4.66 13.88
CA GLY A 285 -16.21 -4.79 13.83
C GLY A 285 -16.80 -5.37 15.11
N TYR A 286 -16.17 -6.43 15.65
CA TYR A 286 -16.53 -6.98 16.96
C TYR A 286 -16.34 -5.97 18.11
N CYS A 287 -15.23 -5.20 18.10
CA CYS A 287 -14.98 -4.15 19.10
C CYS A 287 -16.03 -3.03 19.07
N ILE A 288 -16.51 -2.63 17.89
CA ILE A 288 -17.59 -1.64 17.76
C ILE A 288 -18.84 -2.12 18.50
N ILE A 289 -19.21 -3.38 18.32
CA ILE A 289 -20.42 -3.96 18.92
C ILE A 289 -20.28 -4.10 20.43
N MET A 290 -19.08 -4.44 20.92
CA MET A 290 -18.78 -4.47 22.35
C MET A 290 -18.88 -3.08 23.00
N GLU A 291 -18.23 -2.07 22.42
CA GLU A 291 -18.24 -0.71 23.01
C GLU A 291 -19.63 -0.05 22.89
N TRP A 292 -20.43 -0.43 21.87
CA TRP A 292 -21.85 -0.07 21.78
C TRP A 292 -22.67 -0.62 22.96
N LYS A 293 -22.50 -1.92 23.28
CA LYS A 293 -23.18 -2.55 24.43
C LYS A 293 -22.78 -1.93 25.77
N GLU A 294 -21.51 -1.55 25.90
CA GLU A 294 -20.97 -0.91 27.11
C GLU A 294 -21.29 0.60 27.20
N SER A 295 -22.02 1.17 26.23
CA SER A 295 -22.35 2.60 26.17
C SER A 295 -21.13 3.53 26.23
N ASN A 296 -19.96 3.07 25.76
CA ASN A 296 -18.73 3.85 25.73
C ASN A 296 -18.61 4.64 24.42
N GLY A 297 -19.14 5.86 24.40
CA GLY A 297 -19.18 6.71 23.21
C GLY A 297 -17.81 6.99 22.57
N MET A 298 -16.77 7.26 23.36
CA MET A 298 -15.43 7.56 22.80
C MET A 298 -14.77 6.31 22.20
N GLY A 299 -14.93 5.15 22.85
CA GLY A 299 -14.47 3.87 22.31
C GLY A 299 -15.13 3.56 20.97
N LEU A 300 -16.45 3.73 20.90
CA LEU A 300 -17.22 3.54 19.67
C LEU A 300 -16.69 4.42 18.52
N ILE A 301 -16.57 5.72 18.74
CA ILE A 301 -16.08 6.68 17.72
C ILE A 301 -14.68 6.26 17.24
N THR A 302 -13.79 5.91 18.16
CA THR A 302 -12.43 5.48 17.83
C THR A 302 -12.44 4.25 16.91
N TYR A 303 -13.17 3.19 17.26
CA TYR A 303 -13.20 1.97 16.46
C TYR A 303 -13.92 2.17 15.11
N VAL A 304 -14.94 3.03 15.03
CA VAL A 304 -15.59 3.40 13.76
C VAL A 304 -14.60 4.11 12.83
N ILE A 305 -13.81 5.07 13.34
CA ILE A 305 -12.78 5.74 12.55
C ILE A 305 -11.76 4.72 12.02
N VAL A 306 -11.25 3.82 12.88
CA VAL A 306 -10.28 2.81 12.44
C VAL A 306 -10.90 1.84 11.42
N GLN A 307 -12.18 1.45 11.59
CA GLN A 307 -12.90 0.63 10.62
C GLN A 307 -13.00 1.33 9.25
N MET A 308 -13.30 2.63 9.23
CA MET A 308 -13.34 3.41 8.00
C MET A 308 -11.96 3.50 7.34
N THR A 309 -10.89 3.69 8.11
CA THR A 309 -9.51 3.66 7.61
C THR A 309 -9.19 2.32 6.94
N CYS A 310 -9.60 1.22 7.56
CA CYS A 310 -9.46 -0.12 7.00
C CYS A 310 -10.22 -0.29 5.68
N LEU A 311 -11.49 0.13 5.63
CA LEU A 311 -12.32 0.06 4.42
C LEU A 311 -11.70 0.86 3.27
N ILE A 312 -11.35 2.12 3.50
CA ILE A 312 -10.70 2.99 2.51
C ILE A 312 -9.37 2.38 2.05
N GLY A 313 -8.56 1.87 2.97
CA GLY A 313 -7.28 1.26 2.66
C GLY A 313 -7.40 0.02 1.76
N SER A 314 -8.42 -0.82 1.97
CA SER A 314 -8.68 -2.01 1.15
C SER A 314 -9.33 -1.67 -0.19
N PHE A 315 -10.25 -0.69 -0.21
CA PHE A 315 -10.87 -0.17 -1.42
C PHE A 315 -9.82 0.38 -2.38
N SER A 316 -8.90 1.23 -1.91
CA SER A 316 -7.89 1.86 -2.77
C SER A 316 -7.01 0.85 -3.49
N VAL A 317 -6.58 -0.22 -2.80
CA VAL A 317 -5.76 -1.29 -3.40
C VAL A 317 -6.55 -2.05 -4.47
N CYS A 318 -7.79 -2.43 -4.16
CA CYS A 318 -8.65 -3.16 -5.09
C CYS A 318 -9.12 -2.30 -6.28
N TYR A 319 -9.32 -1.01 -6.07
CA TYR A 319 -9.70 -0.05 -7.10
C TYR A 319 -8.56 0.14 -8.11
N VAL A 320 -7.32 0.31 -7.65
CA VAL A 320 -6.17 0.37 -8.56
C VAL A 320 -5.94 -0.97 -9.29
N GLY A 321 -6.18 -2.10 -8.62
CA GLY A 321 -6.19 -3.41 -9.27
C GLY A 321 -7.23 -3.48 -10.40
N GLN A 322 -8.45 -3.00 -10.16
CA GLN A 322 -9.51 -2.92 -11.17
C GLN A 322 -9.12 -2.02 -12.34
N LEU A 323 -8.57 -0.83 -12.10
CA LEU A 323 -8.11 0.07 -13.16
C LEU A 323 -7.08 -0.59 -14.08
N LEU A 324 -6.18 -1.41 -13.52
CA LEU A 324 -5.19 -2.12 -14.33
C LEU A 324 -5.84 -3.20 -15.19
N ILE A 325 -6.82 -3.93 -14.66
CA ILE A 325 -7.61 -4.92 -15.41
C ILE A 325 -8.35 -4.23 -16.56
N ASP A 326 -9.00 -3.09 -16.28
CA ASP A 326 -9.74 -2.32 -17.27
C ASP A 326 -8.83 -1.79 -18.39
N GLU A 327 -7.64 -1.27 -18.07
CA GLU A 327 -6.69 -0.84 -19.09
C GLU A 327 -6.10 -2.00 -19.89
N SER A 328 -5.89 -3.17 -19.28
CA SER A 328 -5.50 -4.37 -20.01
C SER A 328 -6.60 -4.82 -20.99
N GLU A 329 -7.85 -4.72 -20.58
CA GLU A 329 -9.01 -5.04 -21.41
C GLU A 329 -9.16 -4.05 -22.58
N ASN A 330 -8.92 -2.76 -22.34
CA ASN A 330 -8.89 -1.75 -23.40
C ASN A 330 -7.84 -2.05 -24.48
N ILE A 331 -6.65 -2.52 -24.09
CA ILE A 331 -5.62 -2.95 -25.05
C ILE A 331 -6.13 -4.10 -25.90
N ARG A 332 -6.72 -5.13 -25.27
CA ARG A 332 -7.29 -6.28 -25.96
C ARG A 332 -8.34 -5.84 -26.98
N GLN A 333 -9.26 -4.96 -26.57
CA GLN A 333 -10.29 -4.41 -27.44
C GLN A 333 -9.71 -3.59 -28.59
N ALA A 334 -8.67 -2.77 -28.34
CA ALA A 334 -8.01 -2.00 -29.39
C ALA A 334 -7.37 -2.90 -30.46
N PHE A 335 -6.75 -4.02 -30.06
CA PHE A 335 -6.21 -5.00 -31.00
C PHE A 335 -7.29 -5.77 -31.78
N ILE A 336 -8.45 -6.02 -31.18
CA ILE A 336 -9.58 -6.69 -31.85
C ILE A 336 -10.27 -5.74 -32.83
N ALA A 337 -10.48 -4.48 -32.45
CA ALA A 337 -11.09 -3.45 -33.28
C ALA A 337 -10.18 -2.98 -34.42
N LEU A 338 -8.89 -3.33 -34.36
CA LEU A 338 -7.92 -3.05 -35.42
C LEU A 338 -8.38 -3.67 -36.74
N LYS A 339 -8.49 -2.84 -37.79
CA LYS A 339 -8.83 -3.29 -39.16
C LYS A 339 -7.62 -3.96 -39.83
N TRP A 340 -7.09 -5.01 -39.21
CA TRP A 340 -5.86 -5.72 -39.62
C TRP A 340 -5.91 -6.28 -41.05
N TYR A 341 -7.12 -6.50 -41.57
CA TYR A 341 -7.38 -6.95 -42.94
C TYR A 341 -7.15 -5.85 -43.99
N GLN A 342 -7.11 -4.58 -43.58
CA GLN A 342 -6.76 -3.44 -44.46
C GLN A 342 -5.24 -3.22 -44.55
N LEU A 343 -4.47 -3.87 -43.68
CA LEU A 343 -3.01 -3.77 -43.67
C LEU A 343 -2.39 -4.77 -44.67
N PRO A 344 -1.17 -4.50 -45.18
CA PRO A 344 -0.49 -5.41 -46.09
C PRO A 344 -0.28 -6.78 -45.45
N VAL A 345 -0.46 -7.86 -46.21
CA VAL A 345 -0.48 -9.26 -45.70
C VAL A 345 0.76 -9.62 -44.85
N LYS A 346 1.95 -9.15 -45.23
CA LYS A 346 3.19 -9.38 -44.47
C LYS A 346 3.16 -8.72 -43.09
N LYS A 347 2.49 -7.58 -42.95
CA LYS A 347 2.35 -6.79 -41.71
C LYS A 347 1.25 -7.33 -40.81
N SER A 348 0.12 -7.75 -41.40
CA SER A 348 -0.96 -8.38 -40.66
C SER A 348 -0.51 -9.64 -39.92
N ARG A 349 0.44 -10.40 -40.47
CA ARG A 349 1.04 -11.56 -39.78
C ARG A 349 1.82 -11.18 -38.52
N SER A 350 2.53 -10.05 -38.52
CA SER A 350 3.26 -9.56 -37.34
C SER A 350 2.33 -9.14 -36.20
N LEU A 351 1.10 -8.72 -36.52
CA LEU A 351 0.09 -8.32 -35.53
C LEU A 351 -0.52 -9.52 -34.80
N ILE A 352 -0.55 -10.71 -35.39
CA ILE A 352 -1.11 -11.92 -34.77
C ILE A 352 -0.44 -12.19 -33.42
N LEU A 353 0.89 -12.07 -33.34
CA LEU A 353 1.61 -12.27 -32.08
C LEU A 353 1.20 -11.23 -31.03
N LEU A 354 1.02 -9.98 -31.42
CA LEU A 354 0.61 -8.90 -30.52
C LEU A 354 -0.82 -9.11 -30.01
N ILE A 355 -1.74 -9.55 -30.87
CA ILE A 355 -3.11 -9.93 -30.53
C ILE A 355 -3.11 -11.12 -29.55
N ILE A 356 -2.31 -12.16 -29.81
CA ILE A 356 -2.21 -13.30 -28.90
C ILE A 356 -1.70 -12.85 -27.54
N ILE A 357 -0.68 -11.98 -27.49
CA ILE A 357 -0.15 -11.48 -26.23
C ILE A 357 -1.17 -10.59 -25.50
N SER A 358 -1.92 -9.73 -26.20
CA SER A 358 -2.91 -8.85 -25.56
C SER A 358 -4.11 -9.59 -24.99
N ASN A 359 -4.37 -10.82 -25.44
CA ASN A 359 -5.37 -11.70 -24.83
C ASN A 359 -4.96 -12.23 -23.45
N TYR A 360 -3.69 -12.09 -23.04
CA TYR A 360 -3.27 -12.38 -21.67
C TYR A 360 -3.44 -11.14 -20.81
N PRO A 361 -4.41 -11.11 -19.88
CA PRO A 361 -4.70 -9.92 -19.10
C PRO A 361 -3.52 -9.59 -18.17
N ILE A 362 -3.07 -8.34 -18.23
CA ILE A 362 -2.12 -7.79 -17.27
C ILE A 362 -2.89 -7.44 -16.01
N LYS A 363 -2.65 -8.22 -14.96
CA LYS A 363 -3.35 -8.10 -13.69
C LYS A 363 -2.37 -8.18 -12.53
N VAL A 364 -2.68 -7.43 -11.47
CA VAL A 364 -1.95 -7.54 -10.20
C VAL A 364 -2.70 -8.49 -9.30
N THR A 365 -1.96 -9.42 -8.70
CA THR A 365 -2.52 -10.48 -7.86
C THR A 365 -2.01 -10.37 -6.44
N ALA A 366 -2.82 -10.74 -5.46
CA ALA A 366 -2.36 -11.05 -4.12
C ALA A 366 -1.83 -12.49 -4.10
N GLY A 367 -0.53 -12.63 -3.90
CA GLY A 367 0.18 -13.91 -3.78
C GLY A 367 0.11 -14.82 -5.00
N LYS A 368 -0.23 -14.30 -6.19
CA LYS A 368 -0.56 -15.10 -7.39
C LYS A 368 -1.78 -16.02 -7.23
N ILE A 369 -2.60 -15.78 -6.21
CA ILE A 369 -3.79 -16.58 -5.91
C ILE A 369 -5.06 -15.80 -6.24
N ILE A 370 -5.12 -14.52 -5.85
CA ILE A 370 -6.34 -13.71 -5.92
C ILE A 370 -6.08 -12.48 -6.79
N ASP A 371 -6.88 -12.28 -7.82
CA ASP A 371 -6.81 -11.06 -8.63
C ASP A 371 -7.34 -9.86 -7.81
N LEU A 372 -6.59 -8.75 -7.80
CA LEU A 372 -7.05 -7.54 -7.12
C LEU A 372 -8.09 -6.84 -7.98
N SER A 373 -9.33 -6.81 -7.51
CA SER A 373 -10.49 -6.24 -8.20
C SER A 373 -11.53 -5.75 -7.20
N LEU A 374 -12.53 -5.01 -7.67
CA LEU A 374 -13.65 -4.60 -6.83
C LEU A 374 -14.47 -5.81 -6.32
N VAL A 375 -14.47 -6.92 -7.06
CA VAL A 375 -15.08 -8.19 -6.60
C VAL A 375 -14.34 -8.70 -5.37
N THR A 376 -13.01 -8.68 -5.39
CA THR A 376 -12.17 -9.09 -4.25
C THR A 376 -12.40 -8.20 -3.03
N PHE A 377 -12.60 -6.89 -3.21
CA PHE A 377 -12.98 -5.98 -2.13
C PHE A 377 -14.29 -6.38 -1.45
N ILE A 378 -15.33 -6.70 -2.24
CA ILE A 378 -16.61 -7.17 -1.70
C ILE A 378 -16.42 -8.50 -0.95
N THR A 379 -15.63 -9.42 -1.51
CA THR A 379 -15.31 -10.70 -0.86
C THR A 379 -14.60 -10.48 0.48
N ILE A 380 -13.63 -9.57 0.54
CA ILE A 380 -12.92 -9.21 1.77
C ILE A 380 -13.90 -8.73 2.85
N ILE A 381 -14.85 -7.85 2.50
CA ILE A 381 -15.87 -7.35 3.44
C ILE A 381 -16.78 -8.49 3.91
N LYS A 382 -17.30 -9.29 2.97
CA LYS A 382 -18.20 -10.42 3.29
C LYS A 382 -17.53 -11.41 4.23
N THR A 383 -16.27 -11.77 3.96
CA THR A 383 -15.49 -12.68 4.80
C THR A 383 -15.24 -12.09 6.19
N ALA A 384 -14.90 -10.80 6.28
CA ALA A 384 -14.73 -10.13 7.57
C ALA A 384 -16.01 -10.10 8.41
N VAL A 385 -17.17 -9.82 7.80
CA VAL A 385 -18.48 -9.87 8.46
C VAL A 385 -18.86 -11.29 8.87
N SER A 386 -18.59 -12.28 8.03
CA SER A 386 -18.83 -13.69 8.35
C SER A 386 -18.01 -14.14 9.58
N TYR A 387 -16.71 -13.82 9.61
CA TYR A 387 -15.86 -14.13 10.77
C TYR A 387 -16.27 -13.34 12.02
N MET A 388 -16.72 -12.10 11.86
CA MET A 388 -17.26 -11.32 12.98
C MET A 388 -18.49 -12.00 13.59
N ASN A 389 -19.42 -12.48 12.75
CA ASN A 389 -20.62 -13.19 13.21
C ASN A 389 -20.27 -14.52 13.90
N MET A 390 -19.32 -15.28 13.36
CA MET A 390 -18.81 -16.49 14.02
C MET A 390 -18.20 -16.16 15.39
N LEU A 391 -17.39 -15.11 15.47
CA LEU A 391 -16.79 -14.68 16.73
C LEU A 391 -17.87 -14.32 17.76
N GLN A 392 -18.94 -13.63 17.35
CA GLN A 392 -20.08 -13.33 18.22
C GLN A 392 -20.83 -14.58 18.71
N GLN A 393 -21.00 -15.60 17.88
CA GLN A 393 -21.67 -16.83 18.31
C GLN A 393 -20.85 -17.62 19.32
N ILE A 394 -19.51 -17.57 19.19
CA ILE A 394 -18.58 -18.30 20.07
C ILE A 394 -18.34 -17.53 21.39
N THR A 395 -18.62 -16.23 21.43
CA THR A 395 -18.32 -15.36 22.58
C THR A 395 -19.56 -14.88 23.30
#